data_AF-A0A3A1XSY9-F1
#
_entry.id   AF-A0A3A1XSY9-F1
#
_cell.length_a   1.000
_cell.length_b   1.000
_cell.length_c   1.000
_cell.angle_alpha   90.00
_cell.angle_beta   90.00
_cell.angle_gamma   90.00
#
_symmetry.space_group_name_H-M   'P 1'
#
loop_
_entity.id
_entity.type
_entity.pdbx_description
1 polymer ?
#
loop_
_entity_poly.entity_id
_entity_poly.type
_entity_poly.pdbx_seq_one_letter_code
_entity_poly.pdbx_strand_id
1 'polypeptide(L)' 'MKLVEGQLVHHRYRLDRRLAQGGMGEVWKGFDIQLG' A
#
# COMPACT_ATOMS: atom_id res chain seq x y z
N MET A 1 -0.29 -13.82 0.83
CA MET A 1 -1.17 -12.84 0.13
C MET A 1 -0.26 -11.83 -0.55
N LYS A 2 -0.51 -11.46 -1.82
CA LYS A 2 0.32 -10.51 -2.58
C LYS A 2 -0.37 -9.15 -2.56
N LEU A 3 0.35 -8.08 -2.20
CA LEU A 3 -0.17 -6.71 -2.28
C LEU A 3 -0.13 -6.24 -3.74
N VAL A 4 -1.15 -5.51 -4.16
CA VAL A 4 -1.25 -4.96 -5.53
C VAL A 4 -1.57 -3.47 -5.51
N GLU A 5 -1.13 -2.77 -6.56
CA GLU A 5 -1.51 -1.37 -6.78
C GLU A 5 -3.04 -1.23 -6.85
N GLY A 6 -3.56 -0.15 -6.26
CA GLY A 6 -4.99 0.11 -6.11
C GLY A 6 -5.66 -0.63 -4.94
N GLN A 7 -4.99 -1.59 -4.29
CA GLN A 7 -5.57 -2.32 -3.17
C GLN A 7 -5.81 -1.39 -1.97
N LEU A 8 -6.96 -1.55 -1.32
CA LEU A 8 -7.29 -0.86 -0.09
C LEU A 8 -6.92 -1.73 1.11
N VAL A 9 -6.01 -1.23 1.95
CA VAL A 9 -5.58 -1.89 3.18
C VAL A 9 -6.31 -1.26 4.35
N HIS A 10 -6.87 -2.10 5.21
CA HIS A 10 -7.57 -1.69 6.43
C HIS A 10 -8.68 -0.65 6.18
N HIS A 11 -9.31 -0.72 4.99
CA HIS A 11 -10.36 0.19 4.54
C HIS A 11 -9.98 1.68 4.57
N ARG A 12 -8.68 2.02 4.52
CA ARG A 12 -8.19 3.40 4.64
C ARG A 12 -7.04 3.74 3.71
N TYR A 13 -6.04 2.88 3.62
CA TYR A 13 -4.82 3.19 2.87
C TYR A 13 -4.88 2.52 1.51
N ARG A 14 -4.96 3.29 0.43
CA ARG A 14 -4.83 2.78 -0.93
C ARG A 14 -3.36 2.65 -1.30
N LEU A 15 -2.96 1.51 -1.82
CA LEU A 15 -1.60 1.28 -2.30
C LEU A 15 -1.43 1.89 -3.70
N ASP A 16 -0.71 3.00 -3.83
CA ASP A 16 -0.55 3.68 -5.12
C ASP A 16 0.62 3.11 -5.94
N ARG A 17 1.77 2.90 -5.29
CA ARG A 17 2.97 2.36 -5.97
C ARG A 17 3.89 1.66 -4.99
N ARG A 18 4.48 0.54 -5.41
CA ARG A 18 5.51 -0.14 -4.62
C ARG A 18 6.85 0.60 -4.71
N LEU A 19 7.46 0.85 -3.56
CA LEU A 19 8.73 1.58 -3.43
C LEU A 19 9.91 0.65 -3.23
N ALA A 20 9.75 -0.39 -2.42
CA ALA A 20 10.81 -1.36 -2.14
C ALA A 20 10.25 -2.74 -1.78
N GLN A 21 11.09 -3.76 -1.90
CA GLN A 21 10.83 -5.12 -1.44
C GLN A 21 12.09 -5.66 -0.76
N GLY A 22 11.92 -6.31 0.38
CA GLY A 22 12.98 -6.98 1.12
C GLY A 22 12.49 -8.29 1.75
N GLY A 23 13.38 -9.00 2.44
CA GLY A 23 13.07 -10.32 3.02
C GLY A 23 11.92 -10.33 4.03
N MET A 24 11.65 -9.19 4.70
CA MET A 24 10.55 -9.05 5.67
C MET A 24 9.25 -8.53 5.07
N GLY A 25 9.25 -7.97 3.85
CA GLY A 25 8.04 -7.39 3.27
C GLY A 25 8.27 -6.35 2.18
N GLU A 26 7.22 -5.61 1.87
CA GLU A 26 7.18 -4.60 0.81
C GLU A 26 6.85 -3.23 1.41
N VAL A 27 7.49 -2.19 0.86
CA VAL A 27 7.20 -0.79 1.21
C VAL A 27 6.41 -0.16 0.08
N TRP A 28 5.31 0.51 0.41
CA TRP A 28 4.38 1.09 -0.55
C TRP A 28 4.16 2.57 -0.28
N LYS A 29 4.03 3.34 -1.35
CA LYS A 29 3.42 4.67 -1.29
C LYS A 29 1.92 4.46 -1.09
N GLY A 30 1.41 4.90 0.06
CA GLY A 30 0.00 4.84 0.41
C GLY A 30 -0.67 6.21 0.26
N PHE A 31 -1.94 6.21 -0.13
CA PHE A 31 -2.83 7.37 -0.03
C PHE A 31 -3.85 7.12 1.08
N ASP A 32 -3.95 8.05 2.03
CA ASP A 32 -4.91 8.00 3.12
C ASP A 32 -6.24 8.62 2.68
N ILE A 33 -7.24 7.78 2.38
CA ILE A 33 -8.52 8.26 1.86
C ILE A 33 -9.34 9.05 2.89
N GLN A 34 -8.99 8.97 4.17
CA GLN A 34 -9.69 9.72 5.22
C GLN A 34 -9.12 11.13 5.40
N LEU A 35 -7.85 11.35 5.03
CA LEU A 35 -7.17 12.61 5.26
C LEU A 35 -7.09 13.52 4.02
N GLY A 36 -7.26 12.99 2.81
CA GLY A 36 -7.41 13.79 1.58
C GLY A 36 -6.17 14.59 1.20
#